data_AF-C5PEV3-F1
#
_entry.id   AF-C5PEV3-F1
#
_cell.length_a   1.000
_cell.length_b   1.000
_cell.length_c   1.000
_cell.angle_alpha   90.00
_cell.angle_beta   90.00
_cell.angle_gamma   90.00
#
_symmetry.space_group_name_H-M   'P 1'
#
loop_
_entity.id
_entity.type
_entity.pdbx_description
1 polymer ?
#
loop_
_entity_poly.entity_id
_entity_poly.type
_entity_poly.pdbx_seq_one_letter_code
_entity_poly.pdbx_strand_id
1 'polypeptide(L)'
;MSRPFKPLPTFPNPIQWDVPGRIAELQAMINNPATDEPQKLNLQTAINLCHTKELPGRFKWIQDGKVVRHKDIDFQRPFWVEGYGQQLSSQIMIPATMPEPSCAPSQPMSKSPSNHQLAHRTMYTH
;
A
#
# COMPACT_ATOMS: atom_id res chain seq x y z
N MET A 1 -28.54 17.29 36.50
CA MET A 1 -28.72 15.92 35.99
C MET A 1 -27.57 15.60 35.04
N SER A 2 -26.67 14.68 35.38
CA SER A 2 -25.54 14.31 34.51
C SER A 2 -25.99 13.30 33.47
N ARG A 3 -25.59 13.49 32.21
CA ARG A 3 -25.84 12.51 31.14
C ARG A 3 -25.06 11.23 31.47
N PRO A 4 -25.66 10.04 31.34
CA PRO A 4 -24.96 8.78 31.55
C PRO A 4 -23.88 8.59 30.48
N PHE A 5 -22.67 8.24 30.92
CA PHE A 5 -21.56 7.87 30.04
C PHE A 5 -21.91 6.57 29.32
N LYS A 6 -21.98 6.62 27.99
CA LYS A 6 -22.05 5.42 27.13
C LYS A 6 -20.64 5.14 26.61
N PRO A 7 -19.90 4.18 27.19
CA PRO A 7 -18.61 3.80 26.63
C PRO A 7 -18.82 3.34 25.18
N LEU A 8 -18.00 3.87 24.27
CA LEU A 8 -17.84 3.28 22.95
C LEU A 8 -17.38 1.83 23.13
N PRO A 9 -17.78 0.89 22.24
CA PRO A 9 -17.31 -0.49 22.32
C PRO A 9 -15.79 -0.51 22.43
N THR A 10 -15.29 -1.24 23.43
CA THR A 10 -13.86 -1.36 23.79
C THR A 10 -13.01 -2.01 22.70
N PHE A 11 -13.65 -2.52 21.64
CA PHE A 11 -12.99 -3.06 20.47
C PHE A 11 -13.55 -2.36 19.23
N PRO A 12 -12.72 -1.68 18.42
CA PRO A 12 -13.16 -1.29 17.09
C PRO A 12 -13.58 -2.56 16.36
N ASN A 13 -14.70 -2.51 15.62
CA ASN A 13 -15.04 -3.59 14.70
C ASN A 13 -13.80 -3.87 13.84
N PRO A 14 -13.37 -5.14 13.70
CA PRO A 14 -12.28 -5.47 12.82
C PRO A 14 -12.56 -4.85 11.46
N ILE A 15 -11.62 -4.05 10.95
CA ILE A 15 -11.78 -3.46 9.61
C ILE A 15 -11.94 -4.63 8.65
N GLN A 16 -13.10 -4.73 8.02
CA GLN A 16 -13.35 -5.75 7.01
C GLN A 16 -12.40 -5.48 5.84
N TRP A 17 -11.59 -6.48 5.49
CA TRP A 17 -10.66 -6.35 4.38
C TRP A 17 -11.41 -6.45 3.07
N ASP A 18 -11.35 -5.40 2.25
CA ASP A 18 -11.93 -5.38 0.91
C ASP A 18 -11.03 -6.16 -0.06
N VAL A 19 -11.16 -7.50 -0.03
CA VAL A 19 -10.41 -8.38 -0.94
C VAL A 19 -10.68 -8.02 -2.40
N PRO A 20 -11.94 -7.82 -2.85
CA PRO A 20 -12.21 -7.40 -4.23
C PRO A 20 -11.56 -6.08 -4.62
N GLY A 21 -11.69 -5.03 -3.79
CA GLY A 21 -11.07 -3.74 -4.03
C GLY A 21 -9.55 -3.84 -4.15
N ARG A 22 -8.92 -4.61 -3.24
CA ARG A 22 -7.47 -4.82 -3.29
C ARG A 22 -7.03 -5.57 -4.55
N ILE A 23 -7.77 -6.59 -4.98
CA ILE A 23 -7.48 -7.30 -6.24
C ILE A 23 -7.56 -6.33 -7.42
N ALA A 24 -8.58 -5.46 -7.46
CA ALA A 24 -8.72 -4.46 -8.52
C ALA A 24 -7.56 -3.46 -8.55
N GLU A 25 -7.07 -3.00 -7.39
CA GLU A 25 -5.88 -2.15 -7.28
C GLU A 25 -4.64 -2.85 -7.86
N LEU A 26 -4.39 -4.10 -7.45
CA LEU A 26 -3.25 -4.88 -7.92
C LEU A 26 -3.33 -5.13 -9.44
N GLN A 27 -4.53 -5.41 -9.97
CA GLN A 27 -4.76 -5.54 -11.41
C GLN A 27 -4.51 -4.23 -12.16
N ALA A 28 -4.93 -3.09 -11.61
CA ALA A 28 -4.64 -1.79 -12.20
C ALA A 28 -3.13 -1.51 -12.28
N MET A 29 -2.37 -1.92 -11.26
CA MET A 29 -0.90 -1.83 -11.29
C MET A 29 -0.28 -2.73 -12.35
N ILE A 30 -0.80 -3.94 -12.58
CA ILE A 30 -0.34 -4.83 -13.65
C ILE A 30 -0.63 -4.23 -15.03
N ASN A 31 -1.82 -3.65 -15.20
CA ASN A 31 -2.26 -3.05 -16.47
C ASN A 31 -1.53 -1.74 -16.81
N ASN A 32 -0.83 -1.14 -15.85
CA ASN A 32 -0.02 0.04 -16.10
C ASN A 32 1.20 -0.32 -16.99
N PRO A 33 1.35 0.27 -18.18
CA PRO A 33 2.47 -0.03 -19.08
C PRO A 33 3.84 0.36 -18.50
N ALA A 34 3.89 1.23 -17.50
CA ALA A 34 5.12 1.60 -16.81
C ALA A 34 5.58 0.57 -15.76
N THR A 35 4.77 -0.45 -15.47
CA THR A 35 5.14 -1.52 -14.54
C THR A 35 6.04 -2.53 -15.25
N ASP A 36 7.21 -2.79 -14.69
CA ASP A 36 8.14 -3.77 -15.25
C ASP A 36 7.62 -5.21 -15.10
N GLU A 37 7.96 -6.08 -16.04
CA GLU A 37 7.52 -7.50 -16.05
C GLU A 37 7.83 -8.27 -14.75
N PRO A 38 9.02 -8.15 -14.13
CA PRO A 38 9.28 -8.80 -12.83
C PRO A 38 8.33 -8.32 -11.73
N GLN A 39 7.92 -7.05 -11.78
CA GLN A 39 6.98 -6.51 -10.80
C GLN A 39 5.56 -6.98 -11.06
N LYS A 40 5.13 -7.09 -12.33
CA LYS A 40 3.83 -7.69 -12.68
C LYS A 40 3.72 -9.13 -12.16
N LEU A 41 4.80 -9.90 -12.26
CA LEU A 41 4.86 -11.25 -11.71
C LEU A 41 4.65 -11.26 -10.18
N ASN A 42 5.30 -10.35 -9.45
CA ASN A 42 5.12 -10.22 -8.00
C ASN A 42 3.68 -9.83 -7.62
N LEU A 43 3.08 -8.89 -8.36
CA LEU A 43 1.69 -8.45 -8.17
C LEU A 43 0.69 -9.57 -8.44
N GLN A 44 0.93 -10.39 -9.47
CA GLN A 44 0.09 -11.56 -9.76
C GLN A 44 0.13 -12.57 -8.61
N THR A 45 1.28 -12.79 -7.99
CA THR A 45 1.39 -13.64 -6.80
C THR A 45 0.63 -13.05 -5.61
N ALA A 46 0.63 -11.73 -5.43
CA ALA A 46 -0.17 -11.07 -4.40
C ALA A 46 -1.68 -11.29 -4.62
N ILE A 47 -2.15 -11.15 -5.87
CA ILE A 47 -3.55 -11.46 -6.25
C ILE A 47 -3.90 -12.91 -5.92
N ASN A 48 -3.02 -13.86 -6.24
CA ASN A 48 -3.24 -15.28 -5.94
C ASN A 48 -3.38 -15.54 -4.43
N LEU A 49 -2.57 -14.87 -3.60
CA LEU A 49 -2.67 -14.97 -2.14
C LEU A 49 -3.97 -14.40 -1.58
N CYS A 50 -4.52 -13.35 -2.20
CA CYS A 50 -5.86 -12.84 -1.89
C CYS A 50 -6.95 -13.87 -2.23
N HIS A 51 -6.84 -14.54 -3.38
CA HIS A 51 -7.79 -15.60 -3.77
C HIS A 51 -7.72 -16.83 -2.87
N THR A 52 -6.53 -17.24 -2.43
CA THR A 52 -6.34 -18.39 -1.52
C THR A 52 -6.65 -18.08 -0.06
N LYS A 53 -7.05 -16.84 0.26
CA LYS A 53 -7.33 -16.36 1.63
C LYS A 53 -6.11 -16.47 2.56
N GLU A 54 -4.91 -16.58 2.00
CA GLU A 54 -3.66 -16.36 2.76
C GLU A 54 -3.48 -14.89 3.12
N LEU A 55 -4.15 -14.02 2.36
CA LEU A 55 -4.30 -12.61 2.64
C LEU A 55 -5.79 -12.23 2.66
N PRO A 56 -6.21 -11.33 3.57
CA PRO A 56 -5.39 -10.61 4.57
C PRO A 56 -4.78 -11.51 5.64
N GLY A 57 -3.56 -11.16 6.09
CA GLY A 57 -2.76 -12.00 6.98
C GLY A 57 -1.44 -11.36 7.35
N ARG A 58 -0.55 -12.16 7.96
CA ARG A 58 0.85 -11.76 8.21
C ARG A 58 1.52 -11.32 6.91
N PHE A 59 2.44 -10.37 7.00
CA PHE A 59 3.19 -9.88 5.84
C PHE A 59 3.81 -11.02 5.03
N LYS A 60 3.54 -11.00 3.73
CA LYS A 60 4.14 -11.88 2.74
C LYS A 60 5.10 -11.04 1.91
N TRP A 61 6.36 -11.47 1.87
CA TRP A 61 7.38 -10.89 1.00
C TRP A 61 7.41 -11.69 -0.29
N ILE A 62 7.36 -11.01 -1.43
CA ILE A 62 7.24 -11.64 -2.74
C ILE A 62 8.37 -11.13 -3.62
N GLN A 63 9.12 -12.04 -4.21
CA GLN A 63 10.16 -11.74 -5.19
C GLN A 63 10.22 -12.87 -6.21
N ASP A 64 10.43 -12.53 -7.48
CA ASP A 64 10.41 -13.47 -8.61
C ASP A 64 9.13 -14.33 -8.67
N GLY A 65 7.99 -13.74 -8.28
CA GLY A 65 6.70 -14.43 -8.25
C GLY A 65 6.54 -15.45 -7.12
N LYS A 66 7.45 -15.49 -6.16
CA LYS A 66 7.41 -16.45 -5.05
C LYS A 66 7.33 -15.73 -3.71
N VAL A 67 6.61 -16.33 -2.77
CA VAL A 67 6.67 -15.90 -1.37
C VAL A 67 8.02 -16.34 -0.79
N VAL A 68 8.80 -15.39 -0.29
CA VAL A 68 10.10 -15.62 0.32
C VAL A 68 10.12 -15.13 1.77
N ARG A 69 11.14 -15.52 2.53
CA ARG A 69 11.34 -14.95 3.87
C ARG A 69 11.94 -13.55 3.72
N HIS A 70 11.62 -12.65 4.63
CA HIS A 70 12.17 -11.30 4.66
C HIS A 70 13.71 -11.27 4.52
N LYS A 71 14.41 -12.19 5.19
CA LYS A 71 15.89 -12.28 5.17
C LYS A 71 16.49 -12.74 3.83
N ASP A 72 15.68 -13.33 2.95
CA ASP A 72 16.14 -13.85 1.65
C ASP A 72 15.82 -12.86 0.51
N ILE A 73 15.22 -11.69 0.81
CA ILE A 73 14.94 -10.65 -0.18
C ILE A 73 16.23 -9.99 -0.63
N ASP A 74 16.41 -9.92 -1.93
CA ASP A 74 17.37 -9.02 -2.55
C ASP A 74 16.72 -7.66 -2.83
N PHE A 75 17.05 -6.65 -2.02
CA PHE A 75 16.48 -5.30 -2.15
C PHE A 75 16.95 -4.54 -3.40
N GLN A 76 17.91 -5.08 -4.17
CA GLN A 76 18.34 -4.50 -5.45
C GLN A 76 17.40 -4.90 -6.61
N ARG A 77 16.48 -5.84 -6.39
CA ARG A 77 15.57 -6.38 -7.40
C ARG A 77 14.12 -6.05 -7.05
N PRO A 78 13.21 -5.98 -8.05
CA PRO A 78 11.80 -5.75 -7.79
C PRO A 78 11.22 -6.76 -6.80
N PHE A 79 10.46 -6.27 -5.84
CA PHE A 79 9.77 -7.08 -4.84
C PHE A 79 8.40 -6.48 -4.49
N TRP A 80 7.55 -7.26 -3.85
CA TRP A 80 6.27 -6.82 -3.32
C TRP A 80 6.09 -7.28 -1.88
N VAL A 81 5.35 -6.49 -1.11
CA VAL A 81 4.95 -6.84 0.27
C VAL A 81 3.45 -6.67 0.38
N GLU A 82 2.76 -7.68 0.88
CA GLU A 82 1.32 -7.65 1.05
C GLU A 82 0.92 -8.16 2.43
N GLY A 83 -0.12 -7.57 3.03
CA GLY A 83 -0.58 -7.87 4.39
C GLY A 83 -1.07 -6.65 5.17
N TYR A 84 -1.36 -6.86 6.47
CA TYR A 84 -2.05 -5.88 7.33
C TYR A 84 -1.46 -4.46 7.38
N GLY A 85 -0.19 -4.23 6.99
CA GLY A 85 0.41 -2.89 6.95
C GLY A 85 0.02 -2.01 5.77
N GLN A 86 -0.39 -2.59 4.63
CA GLN A 86 -0.70 -1.79 3.43
C GLN A 86 -1.99 -0.95 3.60
N GLN A 87 -2.97 -1.46 4.37
CA GLN A 87 -4.28 -0.81 4.53
C GLN A 87 -4.29 0.35 5.54
N LEU A 88 -3.28 0.48 6.41
CA LEU A 88 -3.17 1.66 7.29
C LEU A 88 -2.99 2.96 6.49
N SER A 89 -2.50 2.86 5.25
CA SER A 89 -2.36 4.01 4.34
C SER A 89 -3.67 4.42 3.66
N SER A 90 -4.70 3.55 3.61
CA SER A 90 -5.91 3.79 2.81
C SER A 90 -7.02 4.54 3.57
N GLN A 91 -6.84 4.82 4.87
CA GLN A 91 -7.87 5.49 5.70
C GLN A 91 -7.62 6.97 5.98
N ILE A 92 -6.56 7.57 5.43
CA ILE A 92 -6.40 9.02 5.48
C ILE A 92 -7.20 9.62 4.30
N MET A 93 -8.52 9.68 4.45
CA MET A 93 -9.31 10.66 3.69
C MET A 93 -8.84 12.04 4.13
N ILE A 94 -8.07 12.70 3.27
CA ILE A 94 -7.83 14.13 3.35
C ILE A 94 -9.18 14.81 3.08
N PRO A 95 -9.78 15.57 4.01
CA PRO A 95 -10.94 16.38 3.67
C PRO A 95 -10.48 17.46 2.67
N ALA A 96 -11.08 17.46 1.48
CA ALA A 96 -10.86 18.49 0.48
C ALA A 96 -11.38 19.85 0.98
N THR A 97 -10.50 20.84 1.14
CA THR A 97 -10.87 22.26 0.98
C THR A 97 -9.63 23.02 0.49
N MET A 98 -9.60 23.33 -0.80
CA MET A 98 -8.77 24.36 -1.44
C MET A 98 -9.44 25.73 -1.23
N PRO A 99 -8.70 26.85 -1.15
CA PRO A 99 -8.33 27.53 -2.40
C PRO A 99 -6.91 28.14 -2.46
N GLU A 100 -6.31 28.03 -3.66
CA GLU A 100 -5.21 28.82 -4.24
C GLU A 100 -5.50 30.36 -4.20
N PRO A 101 -4.54 31.31 -4.35
CA PRO A 101 -3.48 31.21 -5.38
C PRO A 101 -2.08 31.82 -5.12
N SER A 102 -1.07 31.42 -5.93
CA SER A 102 -0.28 32.33 -6.79
C SER A 102 1.17 31.89 -7.13
N CYS A 103 1.44 31.93 -8.45
CA CYS A 103 2.70 32.13 -9.19
C CYS A 103 3.57 30.93 -9.64
N ALA A 104 3.75 30.89 -10.97
CA ALA A 104 4.35 29.86 -11.84
C ALA A 104 5.87 30.10 -12.10
N PRO A 105 6.51 29.50 -13.15
CA PRO A 105 6.83 28.08 -13.38
C PRO A 105 8.36 27.87 -13.65
N SER A 106 8.92 26.66 -13.49
CA SER A 106 10.13 26.18 -14.22
C SER A 106 10.45 24.70 -13.95
N GLN A 107 10.42 23.87 -15.00
CA GLN A 107 11.05 22.54 -15.08
C GLN A 107 12.50 22.66 -15.64
N PRO A 108 13.42 21.68 -15.45
CA PRO A 108 13.46 20.50 -16.33
C PRO A 108 13.68 19.15 -15.62
N MET A 109 13.22 18.10 -16.30
CA MET A 109 13.36 16.67 -16.00
C MET A 109 14.78 16.22 -15.60
N SER A 110 14.85 15.32 -14.60
CA SER A 110 15.91 14.32 -14.50
C SER A 110 15.28 12.93 -14.38
N LYS A 111 15.58 12.05 -15.33
CA LYS A 111 15.12 10.66 -15.38
C LYS A 111 15.95 9.82 -14.40
N SER A 112 15.31 9.17 -13.44
CA SER A 112 15.84 8.01 -12.74
C SER A 112 14.67 7.09 -12.37
N PRO A 113 14.78 5.76 -12.55
CA PRO A 113 13.68 4.84 -12.33
C PRO A 113 13.43 4.74 -10.83
N SER A 114 12.48 5.55 -10.37
CA SER A 114 12.03 5.54 -8.99
C SER A 114 11.26 4.23 -8.80
N ASN A 115 11.91 3.25 -8.17
CA ASN A 115 11.20 2.24 -7.42
C ASN A 115 10.35 2.99 -6.39
N HIS A 116 9.10 3.31 -6.75
CA HIS A 116 8.12 3.90 -5.84
C HIS A 116 7.70 2.83 -4.82
N GLN A 117 8.63 2.42 -3.95
CA GLN A 117 8.26 2.14 -2.58
C GLN A 117 7.74 3.45 -2.02
N LEU A 118 6.46 3.46 -1.66
CA LEU A 118 5.84 4.50 -0.87
C LEU A 118 6.40 4.42 0.57
N ALA A 119 7.71 4.64 0.72
CA ALA A 119 8.38 4.80 1.99
C ALA A 119 8.23 6.26 2.40
N HIS A 120 7.14 6.59 3.09
CA HIS A 120 7.02 7.90 3.70
C HIS A 120 7.84 7.95 5.00
N ARG A 121 8.93 8.73 4.91
CA ARG A 121 9.71 9.37 5.98
C ARG A 121 8.99 9.42 7.34
N THR A 122 9.49 8.68 8.32
CA THR A 122 9.33 9.00 9.73
C THR A 122 10.46 9.95 10.11
N MET A 123 10.17 11.24 10.30
CA MET A 123 11.08 12.15 11.01
C MET A 123 10.77 12.01 12.49
N TYR A 124 11.69 11.43 13.26
CA TYR A 124 11.67 11.54 14.71
C TYR A 124 12.16 12.94 15.08
N THR A 125 11.27 13.79 15.57
CA THR A 125 11.66 14.97 16.34
C THR A 125 12.00 14.55 17.76
N HIS A 126 13.19 14.95 18.20
CA HIS A 126 13.79 14.66 19.50
C HIS A 126 13.30 15.62 20.59
#